data_AF-A0A3A6NTR2-F1
#
_entry.id   AF-A0A3A6NTR2-F1
#
_cell.length_a   1.000
_cell.length_b   1.000
_cell.length_c   1.000
_cell.angle_alpha   90.00
_cell.angle_beta   90.00
_cell.angle_gamma   90.00
#
_symmetry.space_group_name_H-M   'P 1'
#
loop_
_entity.id
_entity.type
_entity.pdbx_description
1 polymer ?
#
loop_
_entity_poly.entity_id
_entity_poly.type
_entity_poly.pdbx_seq_one_letter_code
_entity_poly.pdbx_strand_id
1 'polypeptide(L)' 'MRETSLPPLKTVHETFEIPYPYKDVEKGGKKTRELVNDELVVEVKIWYVPFGEFEGHEVIFFQEEKKLDLKTEWVWR' A
#
# COMPACT_ATOMS: atom_id res chain seq x y z
N MET A 1 4.95 -4.39 16.38
CA MET A 1 4.04 -4.79 15.28
C MET A 1 2.73 -4.06 15.51
N ARG A 2 2.15 -3.45 14.48
CA ARG A 2 0.87 -2.72 14.61
C ARG A 2 -0.28 -3.72 14.58
N GLU A 3 -1.26 -3.55 15.47
CA GLU A 3 -2.51 -4.31 15.43
C GLU A 3 -3.36 -3.85 14.25
N THR A 4 -3.78 -4.79 13.39
CA THR A 4 -4.52 -4.50 12.15
C THR A 4 -5.79 -5.34 12.03
N SER A 5 -6.27 -5.94 13.12
CA SER A 5 -7.52 -6.70 13.14
C SER A 5 -8.72 -5.82 12.81
N LEU A 6 -9.69 -6.43 12.11
CA LEU A 6 -10.97 -5.82 11.82
C LEU A 6 -12.01 -6.31 12.86
N PRO A 7 -12.45 -5.46 13.80
CA PRO A 7 -13.49 -5.83 14.74
C PRO A 7 -14.84 -6.09 14.03
N PRO A 8 -15.66 -7.01 14.57
CA PRO A 8 -16.93 -7.36 13.97
C PRO A 8 -17.86 -6.14 13.88
N LEU A 9 -18.55 -6.01 12.74
CA LEU A 9 -19.55 -4.97 12.47
C LEU A 9 -19.02 -3.53 12.58
N LYS A 10 -17.71 -3.33 12.51
CA LYS A 10 -17.10 -1.99 12.59
C LYS A 10 -16.27 -1.70 11.35
N THR A 11 -16.54 -0.56 10.75
CA THR A 11 -15.72 0.00 9.68
C THR A 11 -14.45 0.62 10.27
N VAL A 12 -13.29 0.26 9.74
CA VAL A 12 -12.00 0.82 10.11
C VAL A 12 -11.38 1.45 8.87
N HIS A 13 -10.88 2.68 9.01
CA HIS A 13 -10.06 3.32 7.99
C HIS A 13 -8.60 3.14 8.38
N GLU A 14 -7.82 2.51 7.50
CA GLU A 14 -6.41 2.28 7.70
C GLU A 14 -5.56 3.01 6.65
N THR A 15 -4.50 3.69 7.11
CA THR A 15 -3.54 4.37 6.26
C THR A 15 -2.19 3.69 6.37
N PHE A 16 -1.57 3.41 5.23
CA PHE A 16 -0.25 2.81 5.13
C PHE A 16 0.68 3.75 4.38
N GLU A 17 1.87 3.95 4.92
CA GLU A 17 2.95 4.66 4.24
C GLU A 17 3.82 3.65 3.49
N ILE A 18 3.90 3.78 2.18
CA ILE A 18 4.68 2.88 1.33
C ILE A 18 5.85 3.68 0.75
N PRO A 19 7.10 3.40 1.16
CA PRO A 19 8.26 4.03 0.52
C PRO A 19 8.32 3.55 -0.93
N TYR A 20 8.25 4.50 -1.87
CA TYR A 20 8.23 4.21 -3.29
C TYR A 20 9.57 4.60 -3.94
N PRO A 21 10.15 3.76 -4.82
CA PRO A 21 11.46 4.02 -5.39
C PRO A 21 11.45 5.24 -6.31
N TYR A 22 12.47 6.09 -6.16
CA TYR A 22 12.70 7.28 -6.99
C TYR A 22 14.17 7.34 -7.46
N LYS A 23 14.43 8.15 -8.47
CA LYS A 23 15.77 8.48 -8.98
C LYS A 23 15.97 9.98 -8.94
N ASP A 24 17.19 10.41 -8.60
CA ASP A 24 17.59 11.79 -8.76
C ASP A 24 17.93 12.05 -10.24
N VAL A 25 17.33 13.07 -10.82
CA VAL A 25 17.49 13.45 -12.23
C VAL A 25 17.83 14.93 -12.32
N GLU A 26 18.76 15.31 -13.19
CA GLU A 26 19.11 16.71 -13.42
C GLU A 26 18.32 17.24 -14.62
N LYS A 27 17.35 18.12 -14.37
CA LYS A 27 16.56 18.80 -15.41
C LYS A 27 16.76 20.30 -15.28
N GLY A 28 17.32 20.92 -16.32
CA GLY A 28 17.53 22.38 -16.36
C GLY A 28 18.48 22.91 -15.28
N GLY A 29 19.52 22.15 -14.91
CA GLY A 29 20.51 22.55 -13.89
C GLY A 29 20.03 22.46 -12.43
N LYS A 30 18.89 21.83 -12.19
CA LYS A 30 18.38 21.50 -10.85
C LYS A 30 18.23 20.00 -10.70
N LYS A 31 18.61 19.47 -9.53
CA LYS A 31 18.33 18.07 -9.14
C LYS A 31 16.87 17.95 -8.72
N THR A 32 16.11 17.09 -9.39
CA THR A 32 14.74 16.72 -9.04
C THR A 32 14.66 15.21 -8.77
N ARG A 33 13.63 14.78 -8.04
CA ARG A 33 13.34 13.36 -7.81
C ARG A 33 12.19 12.93 -8.70
N GLU A 34 12.39 11.87 -9.48
CA GLU A 34 11.35 11.26 -10.32
C GLU A 34 11.12 9.83 -9.89
N LEU A 35 9.87 9.38 -9.91
CA LEU A 35 9.53 8.00 -9.57
C LEU A 35 10.19 7.05 -10.57
N VAL A 36 10.61 5.86 -10.10
CA VAL A 36 11.21 4.83 -10.97
C VAL A 36 10.17 4.25 -11.92
N ASN A 37 8.94 4.16 -11.45
CA ASN A 37 7.79 3.65 -12.18
C ASN A 37 6.57 4.49 -11.81
N ASP A 38 5.64 4.57 -12.74
CA ASP A 38 4.46 5.42 -12.62
C ASP A 38 3.23 4.61 -12.18
N GLU A 39 3.38 3.30 -12.01
CA GLU A 39 2.29 2.40 -11.65
C GLU A 39 2.59 1.67 -10.35
N LEU A 40 1.58 1.55 -9.49
CA LEU A 40 1.63 0.72 -8.28
C LEU A 40 0.44 -0.23 -8.28
N VAL A 41 0.71 -1.54 -8.26
CA VAL A 41 -0.33 -2.57 -8.05
C VAL A 41 -0.39 -2.86 -6.56
N VAL A 42 -1.53 -2.58 -5.94
CA VAL A 42 -1.79 -2.82 -4.52
C VAL A 42 -2.76 -3.98 -4.38
N GLU A 43 -2.38 -4.98 -3.60
CA GLU A 43 -3.23 -6.10 -3.23
C GLU A 43 -3.59 -6.00 -1.75
N VAL A 44 -4.88 -5.94 -1.43
CA VAL A 44 -5.40 -5.92 -0.07
C VAL A 44 -5.99 -7.29 0.25
N LYS A 45 -5.49 -7.92 1.31
CA LYS A 45 -5.98 -9.22 1.80
C LYS A 45 -6.47 -9.09 3.23
N ILE A 46 -7.71 -9.54 3.48
CA ILE A 46 -8.25 -9.74 4.81
C ILE A 46 -8.16 -11.24 5.12
N TRP A 47 -7.44 -11.56 6.19
CA TRP A 47 -7.27 -12.92 6.66
C TRP A 47 -8.24 -13.21 7.80
N TYR A 48 -8.92 -14.35 7.71
CA TYR A 48 -9.58 -14.96 8.86
C TYR A 48 -8.59 -15.90 9.54
N VAL A 49 -8.23 -15.56 10.78
CA VAL A 49 -7.26 -16.31 11.58
C VAL A 49 -7.99 -16.87 12.81
N PRO A 50 -8.51 -18.11 12.75
CA PRO A 50 -9.42 -18.65 13.76
C PRO A 50 -8.78 -18.78 15.15
N PHE A 51 -7.47 -19.02 15.20
CA PHE A 51 -6.72 -19.20 16.44
C PHE A 51 -5.82 -18.00 16.79
N GLY A 52 -5.94 -16.89 16.05
CA GLY A 52 -5.12 -15.69 16.24
C GLY A 52 -3.69 -15.78 15.72
N GLU A 53 -3.25 -16.97 15.28
CA GLU A 53 -1.89 -17.22 14.78
C GLU A 53 -1.90 -17.79 13.35
N PHE A 54 -0.89 -17.42 12.56
CA PHE A 54 -0.69 -17.90 11.18
C PHE A 54 0.03 -19.25 11.19
N GLU A 55 -0.67 -20.30 11.61
CA GLU A 55 -0.14 -21.67 11.73
C GLU A 55 -0.61 -22.61 10.61
N GLY A 56 -1.06 -22.07 9.47
CA GLY A 56 -1.52 -22.84 8.31
C GLY A 56 -3.02 -23.15 8.32
N HIS A 57 -3.77 -22.54 9.24
CA HIS A 57 -5.23 -22.62 9.33
C HIS A 57 -5.93 -21.32 8.88
N GLU A 58 -5.16 -20.30 8.54
CA GLU A 58 -5.66 -19.04 8.03
C GLU A 58 -6.35 -19.20 6.68
N VAL A 59 -7.40 -18.43 6.45
CA VAL A 59 -8.15 -18.40 5.20
C VAL A 59 -8.26 -16.97 4.72
N ILE A 60 -8.04 -16.73 3.43
CA ILE A 60 -8.32 -15.42 2.82
C ILE A 60 -9.83 -15.22 2.83
N PHE A 61 -10.29 -14.27 3.63
CA PHE A 61 -11.70 -13.91 3.73
C PHE A 61 -12.10 -12.94 2.60
N PHE A 62 -11.20 -12.01 2.26
CA PHE A 62 -11.40 -11.05 1.19
C PHE A 62 -10.06 -10.71 0.53
N GLN A 63 -10.09 -10.51 -0.78
CA GLN A 63 -8.94 -10.07 -1.55
C GLN A 63 -9.41 -9.11 -2.64
N GLU A 64 -8.70 -8.00 -2.77
CA GLU A 64 -8.90 -7.04 -3.85
C GLU A 64 -7.56 -6.55 -4.38
N GLU A 65 -7.45 -6.47 -5.71
CA GLU A 65 -6.30 -5.89 -6.38
C GLU A 65 -6.70 -4.57 -7.03
N LYS A 66 -5.86 -3.55 -6.87
CA LYS A 66 -6.08 -2.24 -7.46
C LYS A 66 -4.79 -1.72 -8.08
N LYS A 67 -4.88 -1.36 -9.36
CA LYS A 67 -3.82 -0.66 -10.08
C LYS A 67 -3.97 0.85 -9.87
N LEU A 68 -2.92 1.50 -9.39
CA LEU A 68 -2.84 2.93 -9.16
C LEU A 68 -1.88 3.57 -10.17
N ASP A 69 -2.33 4.65 -10.80
CA ASP A 69 -1.48 5.52 -11.63
C ASP A 69 -0.98 6.69 -10.79
N LEU A 70 0.34 6.78 -10.63
CA LEU A 70 1.04 7.75 -9.82
C LEU A 70 1.32 9.07 -10.57
N LYS A 71 0.96 9.19 -11.86
CA LYS A 71 1.13 10.42 -12.67
C LYS A 71 0.16 11.53 -12.33
N THR A 72 -0.92 11.21 -11.61
CA THR A 72 -1.99 12.17 -11.31
C THR A 72 -1.52 13.15 -10.22
N GLU A 73 -0.83 14.21 -10.65
CA GLU A 73 -0.47 15.43 -9.90
C GLU A 73 -0.04 15.24 -8.43
N TRP A 74 1.18 14.74 -8.24
CA TRP A 74 1.90 14.98 -6.98
C TRP A 74 2.52 16.37 -7.01
N VAL A 75 1.73 17.38 -6.63
CA VAL A 75 2.28 18.70 -6.29
C VAL A 75 3.00 18.56 -4.95
N TRP A 76 4.33 18.44 -4.99
CA TRP A 76 5.16 18.72 -3.82
C TRP A 76 4.92 20.18 -3.43
N ARG A 77 4.13 20.41 -2.37
CA ARG A 77 4.10 21.70 -1.68
C ARG A 77 5.13 21.72 -0.56
#